data_AF-A0A1I4IDT8-F1
#
_entry.id   AF-A0A1I4IDT8-F1
#
_cell.length_a   1.000
_cell.length_b   1.000
_cell.length_c   1.000
_cell.angle_alpha   90.00
_cell.angle_beta   90.00
_cell.angle_gamma   90.00
#
_symmetry.space_group_name_H-M   'P 1'
#
loop_
_entity.id
_entity.type
_entity.pdbx_description
1 polymer ?
#
loop_
_entity_poly.entity_id
_entity_poly.type
_entity_poly.pdbx_seq_one_letter_code
_entity_poly.pdbx_strand_id
1 'polypeptide(L)'
;MATKTKLFGYWISSTDEDSAKEAVKMAGLPALVMGANAALVSLTTLFQPTPNLTIVAWCATIALLLIILAFRIRAGNSAWLPLVLVLFSAFLGASAFSSYIGWTAAGNEPISAAQIITGWIVPLICMVLVVAGFKGWLWLKTNGSKRTF
;
A
#
# COMPACT_ATOMS: atom_id res chain seq x y z
N MET A 1 -2.98 39.59 2.59
CA MET A 1 -3.60 38.44 1.90
C MET A 1 -3.03 37.18 2.53
N ALA A 2 -3.85 36.40 3.24
CA ALA A 2 -3.35 35.35 4.13
C ALA A 2 -2.64 34.23 3.36
N THR A 3 -1.35 34.03 3.64
CA THR A 3 -0.55 32.87 3.27
C THR A 3 -1.15 31.64 3.96
N LYS A 4 -2.05 30.93 3.26
CA LYS A 4 -2.47 29.60 3.67
C LYS A 4 -1.24 28.69 3.62
N THR A 5 -0.66 28.42 4.77
CA THR A 5 0.28 27.33 5.00
C THR A 5 -0.43 26.03 4.63
N LYS A 6 -0.31 25.65 3.36
CA LYS A 6 -0.74 24.35 2.88
C LYS A 6 0.27 23.31 3.40
N LEU A 7 0.10 22.88 4.65
CA LEU A 7 0.82 21.73 5.21
C LEU A 7 0.60 20.44 4.36
N PHE A 8 -0.45 20.44 3.52
CA PHE A 8 -0.82 19.40 2.56
C PHE A 8 -0.73 19.86 1.09
N GLY A 9 -0.06 20.97 0.80
CA GLY A 9 -0.09 21.62 -0.52
C GLY A 9 0.69 20.92 -1.62
N TYR A 10 1.65 20.08 -1.23
CA TYR A 10 2.46 19.29 -2.16
C TYR A 10 1.73 18.02 -2.64
N TRP A 11 0.58 17.68 -2.03
CA TRP A 11 -0.02 16.34 -2.15
C TRP A 11 -1.26 16.23 -3.05
N ILE A 12 -1.83 17.35 -3.53
CA ILE A 12 -3.22 17.34 -4.01
C ILE A 12 -3.46 17.90 -5.42
N SER A 13 -2.50 18.56 -6.08
CA SER A 13 -2.71 18.92 -7.49
C SER A 13 -1.49 18.58 -8.32
N SER A 14 -1.57 17.48 -9.06
CA SER A 14 -0.79 17.35 -10.30
C SER A 14 -1.33 18.41 -11.26
N THR A 15 -0.79 19.62 -11.16
CA THR A 15 -1.05 20.73 -12.09
C THR A 15 -0.22 20.60 -13.36
N ASP A 16 0.84 19.81 -13.28
CA ASP A 16 1.92 19.68 -14.24
C ASP A 16 2.37 18.21 -14.36
N GLU A 17 2.92 17.88 -15.52
CA GLU A 17 3.31 16.52 -15.88
C GLU A 17 4.41 15.96 -14.98
N ASP A 18 5.37 16.81 -14.57
CA ASP A 18 6.49 16.41 -13.73
C ASP A 18 6.02 16.06 -12.31
N SER A 19 5.15 16.90 -11.71
CA SER A 19 4.52 16.58 -10.42
C SER A 19 3.68 15.30 -10.48
N ALA A 20 3.00 15.04 -11.59
CA ALA A 20 2.22 13.80 -11.75
C ALA A 20 3.12 12.56 -11.85
N LYS A 21 4.24 12.64 -12.59
CA LYS A 21 5.24 11.56 -12.67
C LYS A 21 5.92 11.32 -11.32
N GLU A 22 6.22 12.38 -10.59
CA GLU A 22 6.83 12.29 -9.27
C GLU A 22 5.88 11.64 -8.26
N ALA A 23 4.60 12.03 -8.23
CA ALA A 23 3.58 11.39 -7.39
C ALA A 23 3.47 9.88 -7.66
N VAL A 24 3.50 9.47 -8.93
CA VAL A 24 3.50 8.04 -9.29
C VAL A 24 4.76 7.33 -8.81
N LYS A 25 5.95 7.93 -8.97
CA LYS A 25 7.21 7.36 -8.48
C LYS A 25 7.21 7.23 -6.95
N MET A 26 6.69 8.22 -6.24
CA MET A 26 6.60 8.20 -4.77
C MET A 26 5.68 7.08 -4.25
N ALA A 27 4.68 6.64 -5.02
CA ALA A 27 3.84 5.50 -4.65
C ALA A 27 4.56 4.14 -4.70
N GLY A 28 5.74 4.04 -5.31
CA GLY A 28 6.55 2.82 -5.27
C GLY A 28 7.06 2.47 -3.86
N LEU A 29 7.37 3.46 -3.02
CA LEU A 29 7.85 3.22 -1.66
C LEU A 29 6.78 2.59 -0.75
N PRO A 30 5.53 3.10 -0.66
CA PRO A 30 4.43 2.43 0.03
C PRO A 30 4.18 1.00 -0.43
N ALA A 31 4.28 0.75 -1.74
CA ALA A 31 4.12 -0.59 -2.30
C ALA A 31 5.22 -1.54 -1.78
N LEU A 32 6.47 -1.05 -1.70
CA LEU A 32 7.59 -1.80 -1.13
C LEU A 32 7.39 -2.08 0.37
N VAL A 33 6.99 -1.05 1.14
CA VAL A 33 6.73 -1.19 2.59
C VAL A 33 5.64 -2.22 2.85
N MET A 34 4.58 -2.21 2.06
CA MET A 34 3.48 -3.16 2.21
C MET A 34 3.82 -4.56 1.68
N GLY A 35 4.66 -4.67 0.66
CA GLY A 35 5.26 -5.95 0.27
C GLY A 35 6.14 -6.55 1.36
N ALA A 36 6.97 -5.73 2.02
CA ALA A 36 7.75 -6.15 3.17
C ALA A 36 6.87 -6.54 4.37
N ASN A 37 5.78 -5.81 4.62
CA ASN A 37 4.81 -6.17 5.65
C ASN A 37 4.16 -7.53 5.36
N ALA A 38 3.76 -7.78 4.10
CA ALA A 38 3.23 -9.08 3.69
C ALA A 38 4.26 -10.22 3.84
N ALA A 39 5.54 -9.97 3.55
CA ALA A 39 6.61 -10.93 3.79
C ALA A 39 6.80 -11.23 5.27
N LEU A 40 6.74 -10.21 6.14
CA LEU A 40 6.81 -10.38 7.59
C LEU A 40 5.63 -11.20 8.10
N VAL A 41 4.41 -10.92 7.66
CA VAL A 41 3.21 -11.72 8.01
C VAL A 41 3.35 -13.17 7.56
N SER A 42 3.89 -13.41 6.36
CA SER A 42 4.17 -14.75 5.86
C SER A 42 5.17 -15.49 6.75
N LEU A 43 6.25 -14.81 7.15
CA LEU A 43 7.27 -15.38 8.03
C LEU A 43 6.71 -15.68 9.42
N THR A 44 6.01 -14.73 10.05
CA THR A 44 5.43 -14.94 11.39
C THR A 44 4.41 -16.08 11.40
N THR A 45 3.60 -16.21 10.35
CA THR A 45 2.64 -17.31 10.21
C THR A 45 3.34 -18.66 10.05
N LEU A 46 4.48 -18.71 9.37
CA LEU A 46 5.28 -19.93 9.20
C LEU A 46 5.84 -20.46 10.53
N PHE A 47 6.18 -19.56 11.46
CA PHE A 47 6.72 -19.91 12.78
C PHE A 47 5.65 -20.23 13.83
N GLN A 48 4.36 -20.25 13.48
CA GLN A 48 3.30 -20.64 14.40
C GLN A 48 3.25 -22.17 14.60
N PRO A 49 2.77 -22.66 15.76
CA PRO A 49 2.69 -24.10 16.05
C PRO A 49 1.85 -24.90 15.04
N THR A 50 0.81 -24.25 14.49
CA THR A 50 -0.07 -24.81 13.44
C THR A 50 -0.12 -23.85 12.26
N PRO A 51 0.90 -23.86 11.37
CA PRO A 51 1.01 -22.88 10.30
C PRO A 51 -0.04 -23.14 9.23
N ASN A 52 -0.79 -22.12 8.86
CA ASN A 52 -1.69 -22.19 7.71
C ASN A 52 -0.91 -21.90 6.42
N LEU A 53 -0.46 -22.97 5.76
CA LEU A 53 0.36 -22.90 4.54
C LEU A 53 -0.33 -22.12 3.41
N THR A 54 -1.66 -22.10 3.35
CA THR A 54 -2.41 -21.35 2.35
C THR A 54 -2.25 -19.84 2.55
N ILE A 55 -2.32 -19.37 3.80
CA ILE A 55 -2.10 -17.96 4.15
C ILE A 55 -0.65 -17.56 3.88
N VAL A 56 0.31 -18.41 4.25
CA VAL A 56 1.74 -18.20 3.97
C VAL A 56 1.97 -18.03 2.46
N ALA A 57 1.51 -18.98 1.64
CA ALA A 57 1.70 -18.93 0.20
C ALA A 57 1.05 -17.69 -0.44
N TRP A 58 -0.16 -17.32 0.02
CA TRP A 58 -0.84 -16.11 -0.42
C TRP A 58 -0.06 -14.83 -0.07
N CYS A 59 0.35 -14.68 1.20
CA CYS A 59 1.12 -13.53 1.67
C CYS A 59 2.48 -13.42 0.97
N ALA A 60 3.19 -14.54 0.79
CA ALA A 60 4.45 -14.58 0.05
C ALA A 60 4.27 -14.16 -1.42
N THR A 61 3.20 -14.62 -2.08
CA THR A 61 2.89 -14.23 -3.46
C THR A 61 2.61 -12.74 -3.58
N ILE A 62 1.78 -12.18 -2.68
CA ILE A 62 1.51 -10.74 -2.64
C ILE A 62 2.79 -9.94 -2.37
N ALA A 63 3.62 -10.40 -1.43
CA ALA A 63 4.88 -9.74 -1.11
C ALA A 63 5.79 -9.63 -2.33
N LEU A 64 6.01 -10.75 -3.03
CA LEU A 64 6.83 -10.78 -4.25
C LEU A 64 6.27 -9.85 -5.33
N LEU A 65 4.96 -9.91 -5.58
CA LEU A 65 4.31 -9.06 -6.58
C LEU A 65 4.46 -7.57 -6.21
N LEU A 66 4.16 -7.18 -4.98
CA LEU A 66 4.27 -5.78 -4.53
C LEU A 66 5.72 -5.27 -4.60
N ILE A 67 6.70 -6.09 -4.23
CA ILE A 67 8.13 -5.72 -4.31
C ILE A 67 8.55 -5.52 -5.78
N ILE A 68 8.20 -6.45 -6.67
CA ILE A 68 8.53 -6.35 -8.11
C ILE A 68 7.90 -5.09 -8.71
N LEU A 69 6.61 -4.85 -8.42
CA LEU A 69 5.89 -3.69 -8.93
C LEU A 69 6.42 -2.38 -8.35
N ALA A 70 6.84 -2.35 -7.10
CA ALA A 70 7.47 -1.19 -6.48
C ALA A 70 8.72 -0.75 -7.24
N PHE A 71 9.61 -1.69 -7.58
CA PHE A 71 10.79 -1.39 -8.39
C PHE A 71 10.42 -0.97 -9.81
N ARG A 72 9.43 -1.62 -10.43
CA ARG A 72 8.94 -1.25 -11.78
C ARG A 72 8.37 0.18 -11.82
N ILE A 73 7.57 0.56 -10.83
CA ILE A 73 7.03 1.92 -10.71
C ILE A 73 8.16 2.93 -10.54
N ARG A 74 9.15 2.62 -9.70
CA ARG A 74 10.31 3.50 -9.47
C ARG A 74 11.20 3.65 -10.72
N ALA A 75 11.26 2.62 -11.57
CA ALA A 75 11.93 2.66 -12.86
C ALA A 75 11.21 3.52 -13.93
N GLY A 76 10.02 4.07 -13.62
CA GLY A 76 9.27 4.95 -14.52
C GLY A 76 8.09 4.28 -15.22
N ASN A 77 7.87 2.97 -15.02
CA ASN A 77 6.73 2.27 -15.59
C ASN A 77 5.45 2.50 -14.77
N SER A 78 4.84 3.67 -15.02
CA SER A 78 3.60 4.13 -14.39
C SER A 78 2.38 3.25 -14.67
N ALA A 79 2.41 2.39 -15.71
CA ALA A 79 1.30 1.55 -16.12
C ALA A 79 0.85 0.52 -15.07
N TRP A 80 1.74 0.14 -14.14
CA TRP A 80 1.49 -0.92 -13.15
C TRP A 80 0.82 -0.45 -11.86
N LEU A 81 0.63 0.87 -11.71
CA LEU A 81 0.04 1.46 -10.52
C LEU A 81 -1.39 0.98 -10.18
N PRO A 82 -2.35 0.84 -11.12
CA PRO A 82 -3.66 0.28 -10.79
C PRO A 82 -3.56 -1.14 -10.22
N LEU A 83 -2.62 -1.95 -10.72
CA LEU A 83 -2.41 -3.31 -10.23
C LEU A 83 -1.88 -3.32 -8.80
N VAL A 84 -0.98 -2.40 -8.45
CA VAL A 84 -0.55 -2.18 -7.06
C VAL A 84 -1.74 -1.81 -6.18
N LEU A 85 -2.62 -0.92 -6.62
CA LEU A 85 -3.78 -0.51 -5.82
C LEU A 85 -4.74 -1.67 -5.55
N VAL A 86 -4.97 -2.54 -6.54
CA VAL A 86 -5.78 -3.76 -6.38
C VAL A 86 -5.12 -4.74 -5.41
N LEU A 87 -3.83 -5.03 -5.57
CA LEU A 87 -3.11 -5.93 -4.65
C LEU A 87 -3.08 -5.40 -3.21
N PHE A 88 -2.86 -4.09 -3.08
CA PHE A 88 -2.80 -3.39 -1.81
C PHE A 88 -4.15 -3.43 -1.08
N SER A 89 -5.24 -3.15 -1.79
CA SER A 89 -6.60 -3.20 -1.24
C SER A 89 -7.03 -4.63 -0.90
N ALA A 90 -6.68 -5.62 -1.72
CA ALA A 90 -6.91 -7.03 -1.41
C ALA A 90 -6.17 -7.47 -0.15
N PHE A 91 -4.88 -7.12 -0.02
CA PHE A 91 -4.09 -7.44 1.16
C PHE A 91 -4.60 -6.75 2.43
N LEU A 92 -4.98 -5.47 2.32
CA LEU A 92 -5.60 -4.74 3.42
C LEU A 92 -6.93 -5.37 3.86
N GLY A 93 -7.80 -5.72 2.91
CA GLY A 93 -9.07 -6.36 3.21
C GLY A 93 -8.89 -7.71 3.90
N ALA A 94 -7.97 -8.54 3.41
CA ALA A 94 -7.63 -9.81 4.03
C ALA A 94 -7.03 -9.63 5.44
N SER A 95 -6.16 -8.64 5.62
CA SER A 95 -5.57 -8.31 6.92
C SER A 95 -6.64 -7.81 7.91
N ALA A 96 -7.56 -6.94 7.48
CA ALA A 96 -8.69 -6.46 8.30
C ALA A 96 -9.58 -7.61 8.75
N PHE A 97 -9.94 -8.50 7.83
CA PHE A 97 -10.76 -9.66 8.11
C PHE A 97 -10.06 -10.61 9.10
N SER A 98 -8.76 -10.87 8.91
CA SER A 98 -7.98 -11.68 9.83
C SER A 98 -7.85 -11.04 11.22
N SER A 99 -7.63 -9.72 11.31
CA SER A 99 -7.59 -9.01 12.59
C SER A 99 -8.94 -9.04 13.30
N TYR A 100 -10.05 -8.94 12.57
CA TYR A 100 -11.40 -9.04 13.13
C TYR A 100 -11.70 -10.44 13.70
N ILE A 101 -11.33 -11.50 12.98
CA ILE A 101 -11.43 -12.88 13.48
C ILE A 101 -10.56 -13.06 14.72
N GLY A 102 -9.32 -12.57 14.70
CA GLY A 102 -8.42 -12.65 15.85
C GLY A 102 -8.97 -11.94 17.09
N TRP A 103 -9.55 -10.75 16.91
CA TRP A 103 -10.16 -9.99 18.00
C TRP A 103 -11.38 -10.69 18.60
N THR A 104 -12.26 -11.23 17.77
CA THR A 104 -13.45 -11.97 18.22
C THR A 104 -13.09 -13.29 18.91
N ALA A 105 -12.04 -13.97 18.45
CA ALA A 105 -11.56 -15.20 19.07
C ALA A 105 -10.83 -14.96 20.42
N ALA A 106 -10.13 -13.83 20.57
CA ALA A 106 -9.35 -13.49 21.77
C ALA A 106 -10.19 -12.87 22.91
N GLY A 107 -11.52 -12.79 22.79
CA GLY A 107 -12.39 -12.40 23.89
C GLY A 107 -12.28 -10.92 24.34
N ASN A 108 -11.94 -10.00 23.42
CA ASN A 108 -11.87 -8.55 23.67
C ASN A 108 -10.85 -8.09 24.73
N GLU A 109 -9.72 -8.80 24.88
CA GLU A 109 -8.68 -8.31 25.78
C GLU A 109 -8.06 -6.98 25.31
N PRO A 110 -7.83 -6.00 26.21
CA PRO A 110 -7.35 -4.66 25.84
C PRO A 110 -5.95 -4.66 25.20
N ILE A 111 -5.10 -5.63 25.54
CA ILE A 111 -3.76 -5.80 24.96
C ILE A 111 -3.85 -6.15 23.47
N SER A 112 -4.83 -7.00 23.09
CA SER A 112 -5.06 -7.39 21.70
C SER A 112 -5.55 -6.22 20.83
N ALA A 113 -6.39 -5.34 21.40
CA ALA A 113 -6.91 -4.17 20.69
C ALA A 113 -5.81 -3.13 20.39
N ALA A 114 -4.91 -2.87 21.34
CA ALA A 114 -3.80 -1.93 21.15
C ALA A 114 -2.82 -2.41 20.06
N GLN A 115 -2.52 -3.71 20.02
CA GLN A 115 -1.69 -4.32 18.98
C GLN A 115 -2.33 -4.21 17.60
N ILE A 116 -3.65 -4.42 17.50
CA ILE A 116 -4.38 -4.23 16.25
C ILE A 116 -4.26 -2.76 15.80
N ILE A 117 -4.65 -1.80 16.64
CA ILE A 117 -4.65 -0.37 16.30
C ILE A 117 -3.27 0.10 15.83
N THR A 118 -2.21 -0.24 16.57
CA THR A 118 -0.84 0.14 16.20
C THR A 118 -0.39 -0.50 14.88
N GLY A 119 -0.82 -1.73 14.60
CA GLY A 119 -0.59 -2.42 13.32
C GLY A 119 -1.27 -1.75 12.12
N TRP A 120 -2.33 -0.96 12.33
CA TRP A 120 -3.05 -0.25 11.26
C TRP A 120 -2.46 1.11 10.88
N ILE A 121 -1.59 1.69 11.71
CA ILE A 121 -1.00 3.03 11.45
C ILE A 121 -0.20 3.03 10.13
N VAL A 122 0.71 2.07 9.95
CA VAL A 122 1.57 2.01 8.76
C VAL A 122 0.77 1.72 7.48
N PRO A 123 -0.15 0.73 7.45
CA PRO A 123 -0.98 0.49 6.27
C PRO A 123 -1.86 1.67 5.88
N LEU A 124 -2.41 2.42 6.84
CA LEU A 124 -3.22 3.62 6.55
C LEU A 124 -2.39 4.72 5.90
N ILE A 125 -1.18 5.01 6.42
CA ILE A 125 -0.28 6.00 5.80
C ILE A 125 0.10 5.56 4.38
N CYS A 126 0.42 4.27 4.20
CA CYS A 126 0.74 3.72 2.89
C CYS A 126 -0.45 3.81 1.92
N MET A 127 -1.68 3.60 2.40
CA MET A 127 -2.89 3.72 1.57
C MET A 127 -3.06 5.15 1.04
N VAL A 128 -2.89 6.16 1.88
CA VAL A 128 -2.99 7.57 1.48
C VAL A 128 -1.96 7.90 0.40
N LEU A 129 -0.72 7.43 0.55
CA LEU A 129 0.35 7.61 -0.43
C LEU A 129 0.07 6.92 -1.77
N VAL A 130 -0.42 5.67 -1.75
CA VAL A 130 -0.77 4.93 -2.98
C VAL A 130 -1.92 5.62 -3.72
N VAL A 131 -2.94 6.09 -3.00
CA VAL A 131 -4.07 6.84 -3.58
C VAL A 131 -3.60 8.15 -4.21
N ALA A 132 -2.66 8.87 -3.57
CA ALA A 132 -2.08 10.07 -4.14
C ALA A 132 -1.34 9.78 -5.46
N GLY A 133 -0.51 8.73 -5.49
CA GLY A 133 0.11 8.28 -6.74
C GLY A 133 -0.91 7.90 -7.82
N PHE A 134 -2.01 7.24 -7.43
CA PHE A 134 -3.06 6.84 -8.36
C PHE A 134 -3.77 8.02 -9.01
N LYS A 135 -4.01 9.10 -8.25
CA LYS A 135 -4.49 10.36 -8.81
C LYS A 135 -3.51 10.94 -9.83
N GLY A 136 -2.20 10.91 -9.54
CA GLY A 136 -1.15 11.30 -10.50
C GLY A 136 -1.19 10.48 -11.79
N TRP A 137 -1.39 9.16 -11.69
CA TRP A 137 -1.55 8.29 -12.85
C TRP A 137 -2.81 8.56 -13.67
N LEU A 138 -3.95 8.82 -13.01
CA LEU A 138 -5.18 9.21 -13.67
C LEU A 138 -5.00 10.52 -14.45
N TRP A 139 -4.33 11.51 -13.84
CA TRP A 139 -4.02 12.77 -14.51
C TRP A 139 -3.15 12.56 -15.75
N LEU A 140 -2.09 11.73 -15.65
CA LEU A 140 -1.25 11.36 -16.80
C LEU A 140 -2.04 10.60 -17.88
N LYS A 141 -3.05 9.80 -17.50
CA LYS A 141 -3.95 9.12 -18.45
C LYS A 141 -4.77 10.13 -19.25
N THR A 142 -5.41 11.04 -18.54
CA THR A 142 -6.40 11.96 -19.12
C THR A 142 -5.75 13.01 -20.02
N ASN A 143 -4.54 13.45 -19.69
CA ASN A 143 -3.83 14.49 -20.45
C ASN A 143 -2.92 13.94 -21.57
N GLY A 144 -2.97 12.64 -21.88
CA GLY A 144 -2.32 12.08 -23.07
C GLY A 144 -0.79 12.17 -23.11
N SER A 145 -0.13 12.37 -21.96
CA SER A 145 1.34 12.36 -21.86
C SER A 145 1.88 11.03 -22.40
N LYS A 146 2.97 11.10 -23.19
CA LYS A 146 3.66 9.93 -23.75
C LYS A 146 4.13 9.03 -22.61
N ARG A 147 3.32 8.01 -22.31
CA ARG A 147 3.67 6.94 -21.39
C ARG A 147 4.82 6.16 -22.01
N THR A 148 6.02 6.28 -21.46
CA THR A 148 7.04 5.25 -21.63
C THR A 148 6.52 4.00 -20.92
N PHE A 149 6.13 3.01 -21.72
CA PHE A 149 5.64 1.69 -21.29
C PHE A 149 6.80 0.74 -20.99
#